data_AF-A0A812K5V0-F1
#
_entry.id   AF-A0A812K5V0-F1
#
_cell.length_a   1.000
_cell.length_b   1.000
_cell.length_c   1.000
_cell.angle_alpha   90.00
_cell.angle_beta   90.00
_cell.angle_gamma   90.00
#
_symmetry.space_group_name_H-M   'P 1'
#
loop_
_entity.id
_entity.type
_entity.pdbx_description
1 polymer ?
#
loop_
_entity_poly.entity_id
_entity_poly.type
_entity_poly.pdbx_seq_one_letter_code
_entity_poly.pdbx_strand_id
1 'polypeptide(L)'
;MHRGFRCCLCHGVADSAGLVHLALEHQTRIRDRAQTQSLVPYQRAGSCVPYLGFLAIISSVFLDRACIHQGDARLKAEGIFNLAAFLKASKSLVVVFDESYLSRAWCVFELAAFIKSHEGESPPPVVIKHIAVAPTTAFLIITIALLNLYFSCLPAAGYLFYILIVFMMAFAISMHIMLLRIQRDTLKAENDFKSFRWDACTCQCCSSGHERDGVAIPCDKEILAECIARWFG
;
A
#
# COMPACT_ATOMS: atom_id res chain seq x y z
N MET A 1 -12.02 42.55 -33.94
CA MET A 1 -12.72 41.27 -34.10
C MET A 1 -12.61 40.48 -32.80
N HIS A 2 -13.69 40.50 -32.02
CA HIS A 2 -13.88 39.71 -30.79
C HIS A 2 -14.52 38.36 -31.14
N ARG A 3 -14.15 37.30 -30.39
CA ARG A 3 -14.92 36.11 -29.93
C ARG A 3 -13.87 35.16 -29.32
N GLY A 4 -13.88 34.72 -28.06
CA GLY A 4 -14.95 34.55 -27.08
C GLY A 4 -15.15 33.06 -26.80
N PHE A 5 -14.23 32.41 -26.08
CA PHE A 5 -14.43 31.04 -25.56
C PHE A 5 -15.32 31.13 -24.31
N ARG A 6 -16.57 30.70 -24.43
CA ARG A 6 -17.52 30.65 -23.32
C ARG A 6 -17.28 29.41 -22.48
N CYS A 7 -17.13 29.67 -21.20
CA CYS A 7 -17.40 28.80 -20.06
C CYS A 7 -18.81 28.18 -20.19
N CYS A 8 -18.90 26.85 -20.16
CA CYS A 8 -20.16 26.12 -19.96
C CYS A 8 -20.10 25.47 -18.58
N LEU A 9 -20.38 26.24 -17.53
CA LEU A 9 -20.78 25.72 -16.23
C LEU A 9 -21.38 26.87 -15.42
N CYS A 10 -22.66 27.15 -15.68
CA CYS A 10 -23.66 27.68 -14.74
C CYS A 10 -24.97 27.93 -15.50
N HIS A 11 -25.84 26.91 -15.57
CA HIS A 11 -27.29 27.12 -15.59
C HIS A 11 -28.01 25.78 -15.36
N GLY A 12 -28.92 25.76 -14.39
CA GLY A 12 -30.04 24.83 -14.38
C GLY A 12 -29.87 23.61 -13.48
N VAL A 13 -30.62 23.63 -12.38
CA VAL A 13 -30.98 22.46 -11.56
C VAL A 13 -31.47 21.33 -12.48
N ALA A 14 -30.75 20.20 -12.54
CA ALA A 14 -31.21 18.99 -13.20
C ALA A 14 -30.53 17.74 -12.59
N ASP A 15 -31.36 16.91 -11.96
CA ASP A 15 -31.20 15.51 -11.59
C ASP A 15 -29.86 15.02 -11.05
N SER A 16 -29.89 14.66 -9.76
CA SER A 16 -28.90 13.80 -9.08
C SER A 16 -28.63 12.48 -9.83
N ALA A 17 -29.56 12.00 -10.65
CA ALA A 17 -29.37 10.82 -11.50
C ALA A 17 -28.38 11.05 -12.66
N GLY A 18 -28.31 12.27 -13.23
CA GLY A 18 -27.41 12.60 -14.34
C GLY A 18 -25.95 12.71 -13.90
N LEU A 19 -25.71 13.25 -12.69
CA LEU A 19 -24.38 13.29 -12.07
C LEU A 19 -23.86 11.89 -11.73
N VAL A 20 -24.75 11.00 -11.26
CA VAL A 20 -24.39 9.59 -11.01
C VAL A 20 -24.08 8.87 -12.32
N HIS A 21 -24.82 9.12 -13.40
CA HIS A 21 -24.54 8.51 -14.71
C HIS A 21 -23.22 9.01 -15.32
N LEU A 22 -22.92 10.30 -15.22
CA LEU A 22 -21.63 10.88 -15.64
C LEU A 22 -20.46 10.37 -14.78
N ALA A 23 -20.65 10.23 -13.47
CA ALA A 23 -19.66 9.65 -12.59
C ALA A 23 -19.43 8.16 -12.89
N LEU A 24 -20.48 7.40 -13.17
CA LEU A 24 -20.39 5.99 -13.57
C LEU A 24 -19.74 5.83 -14.95
N GLU A 25 -20.05 6.69 -15.91
CA GLU A 25 -19.44 6.65 -17.25
C GLU A 25 -17.95 7.05 -17.20
N HIS A 26 -17.60 8.03 -16.36
CA HIS A 26 -16.23 8.38 -16.06
C HIS A 26 -15.50 7.25 -15.31
N GLN A 27 -16.17 6.56 -14.38
CA GLN A 27 -15.65 5.38 -13.70
C GLN A 27 -15.44 4.19 -14.64
N THR A 28 -16.32 3.95 -15.61
CA THR A 28 -16.11 2.91 -16.63
C THR A 28 -14.95 3.26 -17.57
N ARG A 29 -14.80 4.53 -17.98
CA ARG A 29 -13.63 4.95 -18.77
C ARG A 29 -12.32 4.88 -17.99
N ILE A 30 -12.34 5.17 -16.69
CA ILE A 30 -11.17 4.98 -15.81
C ILE A 30 -10.87 3.50 -15.62
N ARG A 31 -11.89 2.64 -15.44
CA ARG A 31 -11.72 1.18 -15.38
C ARG A 31 -11.07 0.64 -16.65
N ASP A 32 -11.52 1.10 -17.81
CA ASP A 32 -10.97 0.69 -19.11
C ASP A 32 -9.54 1.22 -19.32
N ARG A 33 -9.24 2.45 -18.89
CA ARG A 33 -7.88 3.03 -18.93
C ARG A 33 -6.92 2.40 -17.91
N ALA A 34 -7.40 2.09 -16.70
CA ALA A 34 -6.63 1.39 -15.68
C ALA A 34 -6.31 -0.05 -16.12
N GLN A 35 -7.22 -0.72 -16.84
CA GLN A 35 -6.94 -1.99 -17.50
C GLN A 35 -5.91 -1.87 -18.64
N THR A 36 -5.77 -0.71 -19.29
CA THR A 36 -4.81 -0.54 -20.39
C THR A 36 -3.45 0.02 -19.98
N GLN A 37 -3.29 0.65 -18.81
CA GLN A 37 -2.04 1.38 -18.47
C GLN A 37 -1.11 0.79 -17.40
N SER A 38 -1.39 -0.37 -16.78
CA SER A 38 -0.39 -1.04 -15.92
C SER A 38 -0.70 -2.50 -15.58
N LEU A 39 -1.29 -3.24 -16.52
CA LEU A 39 -1.36 -4.70 -16.39
C LEU A 39 -0.09 -5.30 -16.99
N VAL A 40 0.83 -5.76 -16.14
CA VAL A 40 1.91 -6.68 -16.57
C VAL A 40 1.30 -8.08 -16.65
N PRO A 41 1.11 -8.68 -17.85
CA PRO A 41 0.62 -10.05 -17.93
C PRO A 41 1.73 -11.01 -17.53
N TYR A 42 1.61 -11.64 -16.36
CA TYR A 42 2.51 -12.73 -15.97
C TYR A 42 1.93 -14.08 -16.43
N GLN A 43 2.66 -14.73 -17.33
CA GLN A 43 2.27 -15.98 -17.99
C GLN A 43 2.49 -17.19 -17.06
N ARG A 44 1.46 -18.04 -16.98
CA ARG A 44 1.28 -19.15 -16.05
C ARG A 44 2.23 -20.32 -16.38
N ALA A 45 3.22 -20.60 -15.55
CA ALA A 45 3.92 -21.88 -15.55
C ALA A 45 3.62 -22.60 -14.22
N GLY A 46 2.83 -23.68 -14.30
CA GLY A 46 2.44 -24.47 -13.15
C GLY A 46 3.58 -25.34 -12.64
N SER A 47 3.75 -25.39 -11.32
CA SER A 47 4.29 -26.53 -10.57
C SER A 47 4.07 -26.28 -9.08
N CYS A 48 3.30 -27.16 -8.44
CA CYS A 48 2.98 -27.16 -7.02
C CYS A 48 4.23 -27.42 -6.16
N VAL A 49 4.57 -26.47 -5.27
CA VAL A 49 5.44 -26.73 -4.11
C VAL A 49 4.72 -26.20 -2.86
N PRO A 50 4.35 -27.05 -1.89
CA PRO A 50 3.49 -26.68 -0.77
C PRO A 50 4.15 -25.77 0.28
N TYR A 51 5.45 -25.50 0.19
CA TYR A 51 6.16 -24.58 1.11
C TYR A 51 6.13 -23.10 0.67
N LEU A 52 5.52 -22.81 -0.47
CA LEU A 52 5.42 -21.47 -1.07
C LEU A 52 4.10 -20.75 -0.75
N GLY A 53 3.44 -21.09 0.37
CA GLY A 53 2.25 -20.36 0.84
C GLY A 53 2.50 -18.88 1.13
N PHE A 54 3.76 -18.45 1.20
CA PHE A 54 4.15 -17.04 1.30
C PHE A 54 4.23 -16.31 -0.04
N LEU A 55 4.39 -17.02 -1.17
CA LEU A 55 4.23 -16.47 -2.52
C LEU A 55 2.81 -16.71 -3.01
N ALA A 56 1.81 -16.32 -2.22
CA ALA A 56 0.47 -16.15 -2.75
C ALA A 56 0.58 -15.20 -3.95
N ILE A 57 0.39 -15.75 -5.16
CA ILE A 57 0.50 -15.02 -6.42
C ILE A 57 -0.61 -13.97 -6.41
N ILE A 58 -0.26 -12.74 -6.08
CA ILE A 58 -1.21 -11.64 -6.14
C ILE A 58 -1.51 -11.41 -7.62
N SER A 59 -2.78 -11.60 -8.01
CA SER A 59 -3.19 -11.57 -9.42
C SER A 59 -3.17 -10.15 -10.02
N SER A 60 -3.24 -9.12 -9.18
CA SER A 60 -3.06 -7.72 -9.54
C SER A 60 -2.93 -6.87 -8.27
N VAL A 61 -1.99 -5.91 -8.24
CA VAL A 61 -1.86 -4.92 -7.15
C VAL A 61 -1.94 -3.51 -7.72
N PHE A 62 -2.64 -2.63 -7.01
CA PHE A 62 -2.52 -1.20 -7.21
C PHE A 62 -1.45 -0.67 -6.26
N LEU A 63 -0.51 0.11 -6.78
CA LEU A 63 0.51 0.79 -5.98
C LEU A 63 0.46 2.28 -6.32
N ASP A 64 0.00 3.08 -5.38
CA ASP A 64 -0.15 4.53 -5.45
C ASP A 64 1.02 5.23 -6.17
N ARG A 65 2.25 4.96 -5.74
CA ARG A 65 3.46 5.61 -6.25
C ARG A 65 3.79 5.24 -7.70
N ALA A 66 3.36 4.06 -8.15
CA ALA A 66 3.54 3.61 -9.52
C ALA A 66 2.40 4.07 -10.45
N CYS A 67 1.18 4.18 -9.91
CA CYS A 67 -0.02 4.48 -10.69
C CYS A 67 -0.36 5.98 -10.73
N ILE A 68 0.08 6.77 -9.75
CA ILE A 68 -0.17 8.21 -9.69
C ILE A 68 1.08 8.95 -10.19
N HIS A 69 0.88 9.83 -11.18
CA HIS A 69 1.96 10.58 -11.78
C HIS A 69 2.63 11.50 -10.74
N GLN A 70 3.92 11.26 -10.47
CA GLN A 70 4.63 11.96 -9.40
C GLN A 70 5.15 13.35 -9.84
N GLY A 71 5.38 13.57 -11.13
CA GLY A 71 6.06 14.79 -11.64
C GLY A 71 5.14 15.93 -12.10
N ASP A 72 3.84 15.67 -12.30
CA ASP A 72 2.89 16.63 -12.85
C ASP A 72 1.80 16.83 -11.80
N ALA A 73 1.67 18.05 -11.29
CA ALA A 73 0.75 18.36 -10.20
C ALA A 73 -0.73 18.15 -10.57
N ARG A 74 -1.10 18.40 -11.83
CA ARG A 74 -2.48 18.21 -12.30
C ARG A 74 -2.81 16.73 -12.42
N LEU A 75 -1.93 15.95 -13.06
CA LEU A 75 -2.12 14.49 -13.17
C LEU A 75 -2.04 13.80 -11.80
N LYS A 76 -1.20 14.31 -10.90
CA LYS A 76 -1.19 13.86 -9.51
C LYS A 76 -2.57 14.08 -8.88
N ALA A 77 -3.08 15.32 -8.88
CA ALA A 77 -4.36 15.66 -8.28
C ALA A 77 -5.53 14.84 -8.87
N GLU A 78 -5.57 14.66 -10.19
CA GLU A 78 -6.53 13.77 -10.87
C GLU A 78 -6.39 12.32 -10.37
N GLY A 79 -5.15 11.84 -10.19
CA GLY A 79 -4.86 10.52 -9.61
C GLY A 79 -5.33 10.37 -8.17
N ILE A 80 -5.10 11.37 -7.31
CA ILE A 80 -5.59 11.39 -5.92
C ILE A 80 -7.12 11.36 -5.90
N PHE A 81 -7.77 12.17 -6.74
CA PHE A 81 -9.22 12.20 -6.81
C PHE A 81 -9.82 10.84 -7.20
N ASN A 82 -9.16 10.13 -8.12
CA ASN A 82 -9.58 8.80 -8.55
C ASN A 82 -9.21 7.69 -7.55
N LEU A 83 -8.35 7.95 -6.56
CA LEU A 83 -7.91 6.96 -5.58
C LEU A 83 -9.08 6.38 -4.77
N ALA A 84 -10.09 7.17 -4.42
CA ALA A 84 -11.31 6.66 -3.77
C ALA A 84 -12.02 5.58 -4.58
N ALA A 85 -12.10 5.76 -5.91
CA ALA A 85 -12.74 4.78 -6.78
C ALA A 85 -11.94 3.47 -6.81
N PHE A 86 -10.60 3.55 -6.83
CA PHE A 86 -9.73 2.37 -6.72
C PHE A 86 -9.87 1.67 -5.38
N LEU A 87 -9.86 2.42 -4.27
CA LEU A 87 -10.03 1.85 -2.94
C LEU A 87 -11.37 1.14 -2.81
N LYS A 88 -12.47 1.78 -3.22
CA LYS A 88 -13.82 1.19 -3.20
C LYS A 88 -13.97 -0.05 -4.09
N ALA A 89 -13.24 -0.13 -5.22
CA ALA A 89 -13.28 -1.28 -6.11
C ALA A 89 -12.32 -2.43 -5.69
N SER A 90 -11.43 -2.17 -4.73
CA SER A 90 -10.41 -3.13 -4.32
C SER A 90 -10.98 -4.17 -3.36
N LYS A 91 -10.70 -5.46 -3.62
CA LYS A 91 -11.21 -6.56 -2.79
C LYS A 91 -10.56 -6.65 -1.41
N SER A 92 -9.37 -6.08 -1.25
CA SER A 92 -8.60 -6.13 -0.02
C SER A 92 -7.53 -5.05 -0.01
N LEU A 93 -7.18 -4.54 1.17
CA LEU A 93 -6.07 -3.62 1.36
C LEU A 93 -4.93 -4.33 2.10
N VAL A 94 -3.72 -4.34 1.52
CA VAL A 94 -2.53 -4.85 2.20
C VAL A 94 -1.78 -3.70 2.85
N VAL A 95 -1.78 -3.69 4.19
CA VAL A 95 -1.10 -2.68 5.00
C VAL A 95 0.28 -3.19 5.37
N VAL A 96 1.33 -2.62 4.76
CA VAL A 96 2.72 -2.90 5.17
C VAL A 96 3.06 -2.01 6.36
N PHE A 97 2.91 -2.58 7.56
CA PHE A 97 3.01 -1.86 8.82
C PHE A 97 4.46 -1.74 9.28
N ASP A 98 4.84 -0.52 9.64
CA ASP A 98 6.07 -0.15 10.31
C ASP A 98 5.75 0.90 11.40
N GLU A 99 6.75 1.28 12.20
CA GLU A 99 6.54 2.24 13.28
C GLU A 99 6.20 3.67 12.81
N SER A 100 6.39 3.97 11.52
CA SER A 100 6.06 5.26 10.93
C SER A 100 4.70 5.28 10.22
N TYR A 101 3.99 4.14 10.16
CA TYR A 101 2.78 4.01 9.35
C TYR A 101 1.72 5.04 9.73
N LEU A 102 1.49 5.23 11.04
CA LEU A 102 0.46 6.14 11.56
C LEU A 102 0.86 7.61 11.52
N SER A 103 2.14 7.92 11.31
CA SER A 103 2.58 9.30 11.12
C SER A 103 2.54 9.73 9.65
N ARG A 104 2.42 8.79 8.70
CA ARG A 104 2.35 9.09 7.26
C ARG A 104 0.91 9.39 6.84
N ALA A 105 0.62 10.65 6.49
CA ALA A 105 -0.73 11.10 6.17
C ALA A 105 -1.38 10.29 5.04
N TRP A 106 -0.60 9.96 4.01
CA TRP A 106 -1.06 9.17 2.87
C TRP A 106 -1.55 7.77 3.28
N CYS A 107 -0.74 7.06 4.08
CA CYS A 107 -1.03 5.70 4.51
C CYS A 107 -2.28 5.63 5.41
N VAL A 108 -2.44 6.61 6.30
CA VAL A 108 -3.62 6.70 7.16
C VAL A 108 -4.86 7.07 6.36
N PHE A 109 -4.73 7.97 5.39
CA PHE A 109 -5.81 8.32 4.47
C PHE A 109 -6.31 7.11 3.68
N GLU A 110 -5.42 6.33 3.07
CA GLU A 110 -5.78 5.12 2.31
C GLU A 110 -6.49 4.09 3.20
N LEU A 111 -5.96 3.86 4.40
CA LEU A 111 -6.57 2.96 5.37
C LEU A 111 -7.98 3.40 5.78
N ALA A 112 -8.13 4.68 6.15
CA ALA A 112 -9.41 5.24 6.57
C ALA A 112 -10.45 5.23 5.42
N ALA A 113 -10.05 5.65 4.21
CA ALA A 113 -10.92 5.65 3.05
C ALA A 113 -11.32 4.23 2.62
N PHE A 114 -10.42 3.25 2.74
CA PHE A 114 -10.72 1.85 2.47
C PHE A 114 -11.73 1.28 3.47
N ILE A 115 -11.49 1.47 4.77
CA ILE A 115 -12.41 0.99 5.83
C ILE A 115 -13.79 1.62 5.64
N LYS A 116 -13.85 2.93 5.40
CA LYS A 116 -15.13 3.64 5.22
C LYS A 116 -15.89 3.19 3.97
N SER A 117 -15.19 2.89 2.87
CA SER A 117 -15.81 2.38 1.65
C SER A 117 -16.29 0.93 1.74
N HIS A 118 -15.82 0.17 2.75
CA HIS A 118 -16.18 -1.24 3.01
C HIS A 118 -16.91 -1.42 4.35
N GLU A 119 -17.59 -0.40 4.86
CA GLU A 119 -18.27 -0.45 6.15
C GLU A 119 -19.36 -1.54 6.27
N GLY A 120 -19.86 -2.04 5.13
CA GLY A 120 -20.80 -3.17 5.06
C GLY A 120 -20.16 -4.56 5.19
N GLU A 121 -18.83 -4.65 5.18
CA GLU A 121 -18.08 -5.90 5.32
C GLU A 121 -17.47 -5.98 6.73
N SER A 122 -17.80 -7.04 7.48
CA SER A 122 -17.36 -7.21 8.87
C SER A 122 -16.68 -8.58 9.06
N PRO A 123 -15.35 -8.63 9.26
CA PRO A 123 -14.40 -7.51 9.27
C PRO A 123 -14.10 -6.97 7.85
N PRO A 124 -13.67 -5.69 7.71
CA PRO A 124 -13.21 -5.19 6.42
C PRO A 124 -11.97 -5.99 5.97
N PRO A 125 -11.79 -6.24 4.67
CA PRO A 125 -10.75 -7.12 4.15
C PRO A 125 -9.36 -6.44 4.14
N VAL A 126 -8.88 -6.06 5.33
CA VAL A 126 -7.57 -5.45 5.55
C VAL A 126 -6.58 -6.52 6.04
N VAL A 127 -5.46 -6.65 5.34
CA VAL A 127 -4.38 -7.58 5.67
C VAL A 127 -3.17 -6.79 6.14
N ILE A 128 -2.87 -6.85 7.43
CA ILE A 128 -1.71 -6.18 8.01
C ILE A 128 -0.49 -7.11 7.93
N LYS A 129 0.61 -6.61 7.36
CA LYS A 129 1.90 -7.31 7.24
C LYS A 129 2.99 -6.44 7.86
N HIS A 130 3.65 -6.93 8.89
CA HIS A 130 4.79 -6.22 9.47
C HIS A 130 6.01 -6.29 8.57
N ILE A 131 6.67 -5.16 8.35
CA ILE A 131 7.89 -5.07 7.53
C ILE A 131 9.03 -5.98 8.05
N ALA A 132 9.09 -6.20 9.36
CA ALA A 132 10.08 -7.07 9.99
C ALA A 132 9.97 -8.55 9.60
N VAL A 133 8.82 -9.00 9.08
CA VAL A 133 8.59 -10.41 8.71
C VAL A 133 9.33 -10.79 7.43
N ALA A 134 9.45 -9.86 6.48
CA ALA A 134 10.10 -10.11 5.18
C ALA A 134 11.58 -10.55 5.32
N PRO A 135 12.47 -9.79 5.99
CA PRO A 135 13.88 -10.19 6.10
C PRO A 135 14.05 -11.49 6.88
N THR A 136 13.26 -11.72 7.93
CA THR A 136 13.34 -12.95 8.72
C THR A 136 12.88 -14.17 7.92
N THR A 137 11.82 -14.02 7.10
CA THR A 137 11.35 -15.10 6.20
C THR A 137 12.39 -15.40 5.13
N ALA A 138 13.01 -14.38 4.53
CA ALA A 138 14.10 -14.57 3.58
C ALA A 138 15.31 -15.27 4.21
N PHE A 139 15.69 -14.85 5.43
CA PHE A 139 16.77 -15.49 6.18
C PHE A 139 16.48 -16.97 6.47
N LEU A 140 15.24 -17.30 6.87
CA LEU A 140 14.81 -18.68 7.07
C LEU A 140 14.93 -19.51 5.78
N ILE A 141 14.43 -18.99 4.65
CA ILE A 141 14.45 -19.69 3.36
C ILE A 141 15.90 -19.96 2.92
N ILE A 142 16.76 -18.93 3.00
CA ILE A 142 18.18 -19.06 2.67
C ILE A 142 18.85 -20.09 3.58
N THR A 143 18.57 -20.05 4.88
CA THR A 143 19.14 -21.00 5.86
C THR A 143 18.71 -22.44 5.55
N ILE A 144 17.43 -22.67 5.27
CA ILE A 144 16.91 -23.98 4.88
C ILE A 144 17.57 -24.46 3.58
N ALA A 145 17.70 -23.59 2.58
CA ALA A 145 18.32 -23.94 1.30
C ALA A 145 19.80 -24.33 1.46
N LEU A 146 20.56 -23.55 2.24
CA LEU A 146 21.96 -23.84 2.56
C LEU A 146 22.10 -25.16 3.33
N LEU A 147 21.20 -25.42 4.28
CA LEU A 147 21.19 -26.67 5.05
C LEU A 147 20.90 -27.89 4.15
N ASN A 148 19.96 -27.78 3.22
CA ASN A 148 19.65 -28.87 2.28
C ASN A 148 20.81 -29.14 1.30
N LEU A 149 21.41 -28.07 0.76
CA LEU A 149 22.60 -28.17 -0.09
C LEU A 149 23.76 -28.84 0.68
N TYR A 150 23.92 -28.44 1.94
CA TYR A 150 24.94 -28.98 2.84
C TYR A 150 24.78 -30.50 3.06
N PHE A 151 23.59 -30.97 3.44
CA PHE A 151 23.31 -32.39 3.65
C PHE A 151 23.45 -33.23 2.38
N SER A 152 23.25 -32.63 1.20
CA SER A 152 23.37 -33.31 -0.08
C SER A 152 24.82 -33.49 -0.54
N CYS A 153 25.73 -32.62 -0.10
CA CYS A 153 27.10 -32.52 -0.65
C CYS A 153 28.21 -33.04 0.28
N LEU A 154 27.99 -33.17 1.60
CA LEU A 154 29.08 -33.43 2.56
C LEU A 154 28.87 -34.72 3.39
N PRO A 155 29.91 -35.55 3.56
CA PRO A 155 29.83 -36.78 4.35
C PRO A 155 29.61 -36.49 5.84
N ALA A 156 28.90 -37.40 6.52
CA ALA A 156 28.48 -37.25 7.92
C ALA A 156 29.67 -37.29 8.88
N ALA A 157 30.21 -36.12 9.23
CA ALA A 157 31.20 -35.94 10.28
C ALA A 157 30.60 -35.34 11.57
N GLY A 158 31.18 -35.67 12.73
CA GLY A 158 30.62 -35.25 14.04
C GLY A 158 30.66 -33.75 14.33
N TYR A 159 31.60 -33.00 13.74
CA TYR A 159 31.70 -31.53 13.93
C TYR A 159 30.51 -30.77 13.32
N LEU A 160 29.74 -31.41 12.45
CA LEU A 160 28.58 -30.84 11.76
C LEU A 160 27.39 -30.62 12.67
N PHE A 161 27.24 -31.47 13.67
CA PHE A 161 26.18 -31.35 14.67
C PHE A 161 26.29 -30.03 15.44
N TYR A 162 27.52 -29.63 15.81
CA TYR A 162 27.76 -28.38 16.53
C TYR A 162 27.47 -27.15 15.66
N ILE A 163 27.85 -27.18 14.38
CA ILE A 163 27.55 -26.09 13.44
C ILE A 163 26.03 -25.90 13.30
N LEU A 164 25.28 -27.00 13.15
CA LEU A 164 23.82 -26.97 13.09
C LEU A 164 23.19 -26.36 14.35
N ILE A 165 23.68 -26.73 15.54
CA ILE A 165 23.20 -26.17 16.80
C ILE A 165 23.43 -24.65 16.84
N VAL A 166 24.62 -24.17 16.47
CA VAL A 166 24.94 -22.73 16.43
C VAL A 166 24.00 -21.99 15.48
N PHE A 167 23.75 -22.53 14.28
CA PHE A 167 22.82 -21.92 13.33
C PHE A 167 21.37 -21.92 13.84
N MET A 168 20.90 -23.01 14.44
CA MET A 168 19.55 -23.09 15.00
C MET A 168 19.36 -22.11 16.17
N MET A 169 20.38 -21.94 17.02
CA MET A 169 20.35 -20.91 18.07
C MET A 169 20.31 -19.50 17.49
N ALA A 170 21.15 -19.20 16.48
CA ALA A 170 21.13 -17.89 15.82
C ALA A 170 19.77 -17.59 15.17
N PHE A 171 19.16 -18.58 14.52
CA PHE A 171 17.81 -18.46 13.96
C PHE A 171 16.75 -18.23 15.05
N ALA A 172 16.79 -19.01 16.14
CA ALA A 172 15.87 -18.86 17.26
C ALA A 172 15.97 -17.47 17.91
N ILE A 173 17.20 -16.96 18.10
CA ILE A 173 17.44 -15.61 18.61
C ILE A 173 16.87 -14.56 17.64
N SER A 174 17.11 -14.70 16.33
CA SER A 174 16.59 -13.78 15.32
C SER A 174 15.04 -13.76 15.31
N MET A 175 14.41 -14.93 15.36
CA MET A 175 12.95 -15.06 15.48
C MET A 175 12.42 -14.42 16.77
N HIS A 176 13.11 -14.62 17.89
CA HIS A 176 12.71 -14.01 19.16
C HIS A 176 12.78 -12.48 19.09
N ILE A 177 13.87 -11.92 18.55
CA ILE A 177 14.01 -10.48 18.33
C ILE A 177 12.92 -9.96 17.39
N MET A 178 12.58 -10.70 16.32
CA MET A 178 11.49 -10.35 15.41
C MET A 178 10.15 -10.29 16.14
N LEU A 179 9.83 -11.29 16.95
CA LEU A 179 8.58 -11.32 17.71
C LEU A 179 8.50 -10.16 18.70
N LEU A 180 9.60 -9.87 19.40
CA LEU A 180 9.68 -8.71 20.31
C LEU A 180 9.48 -7.39 19.55
N ARG A 181 10.04 -7.25 18.34
CA ARG A 181 9.80 -6.07 17.48
C ARG A 181 8.34 -5.94 17.10
N ILE A 182 7.72 -7.02 16.63
CA ILE A 182 6.29 -7.01 16.25
C ILE A 182 5.42 -6.64 17.45
N GLN A 183 5.68 -7.22 18.62
CA GLN A 183 4.95 -6.89 19.84
C GLN A 183 5.11 -5.42 20.22
N ARG A 184 6.34 -4.91 20.24
CA ARG A 184 6.64 -3.50 20.55
C ARG A 184 5.95 -2.57 19.56
N ASP A 185 6.03 -2.86 18.27
CA ASP A 185 5.47 -2.03 17.22
C ASP A 185 3.93 -2.06 17.28
N THR A 186 3.32 -3.20 17.65
CA THR A 186 1.86 -3.32 17.87
C THR A 186 1.40 -2.49 19.08
N LEU A 187 2.12 -2.56 20.20
CA LEU A 187 1.81 -1.76 21.39
C LEU A 187 1.97 -0.26 21.13
N LYS A 188 3.02 0.12 20.40
CA LYS A 188 3.24 1.50 19.96
C LYS A 188 2.10 1.96 19.05
N ALA A 189 1.70 1.13 18.07
CA ALA A 189 0.58 1.42 17.19
C ALA A 189 -0.72 1.68 17.97
N GLU A 190 -1.03 0.85 18.98
CA GLU A 190 -2.21 1.03 19.81
C GLU A 190 -2.21 2.39 20.53
N ASN A 191 -1.07 2.81 21.07
CA ASN A 191 -0.92 4.11 21.73
C ASN A 191 -1.00 5.28 20.74
N ASP A 192 -0.38 5.12 19.56
CA ASP A 192 -0.39 6.11 18.49
C ASP A 192 -1.81 6.29 17.94
N PHE A 193 -2.61 5.21 17.84
CA PHE A 193 -4.02 5.29 17.48
C PHE A 193 -4.86 6.03 18.52
N LYS A 194 -4.64 5.81 19.82
CA LYS A 194 -5.37 6.51 20.90
C LYS A 194 -5.14 8.02 20.90
N SER A 195 -3.96 8.46 20.49
CA SER A 195 -3.55 9.87 20.45
C SER A 195 -3.50 10.44 19.03
N PHE A 196 -4.11 9.74 18.07
CA PHE A 196 -4.02 10.09 16.66
C PHE A 196 -4.58 11.49 16.37
N ARG A 197 -3.81 12.28 15.62
CA ARG A 197 -4.23 13.57 15.09
C ARG A 197 -3.80 13.71 13.63
N TRP A 198 -4.74 14.07 12.76
CA TRP A 198 -4.45 14.39 11.36
C TRP A 198 -3.38 15.47 11.23
N ASP A 199 -3.43 16.50 12.09
CA ASP A 199 -2.44 17.59 12.11
C ASP A 199 -1.02 17.13 12.40
N ALA A 200 -0.84 16.03 13.15
CA ALA A 200 0.48 15.49 13.48
C ALA A 200 1.07 14.63 12.35
N CYS A 201 0.27 14.24 11.35
CA CYS A 201 0.76 13.43 10.23
C CYS A 201 1.69 14.24 9.32
N THR A 202 2.71 13.58 8.81
CA THR A 202 3.72 14.13 7.90
C THR A 202 3.49 13.65 6.46
N CYS A 203 3.92 14.48 5.52
CA CYS A 203 3.99 14.17 4.09
C CYS A 203 5.42 14.38 3.61
N GLN A 204 5.83 13.61 2.60
CA GLN A 204 7.16 13.77 1.99
C GLN A 204 7.39 15.19 1.46
N CYS A 205 6.36 15.82 0.90
CA CYS A 205 6.41 17.19 0.39
C CYS A 205 6.75 18.22 1.49
N CYS A 206 6.33 17.98 2.74
CA CYS A 206 6.61 18.90 3.85
C CYS A 206 8.09 18.81 4.26
N SER A 207 8.66 17.60 4.26
CA SER A 207 10.08 17.40 4.57
C SER A 207 11.02 17.97 3.51
N SER A 208 10.57 18.10 2.26
CA SER A 208 11.33 18.73 1.16
C SER A 208 11.06 20.23 1.01
N GLY A 209 10.40 20.86 1.98
CA GLY A 209 10.12 22.31 1.93
C GLY A 209 9.15 22.71 0.82
N HIS A 210 8.25 21.80 0.40
CA HIS A 210 7.33 22.02 -0.72
C HIS A 210 8.02 22.35 -2.05
N GLU A 211 9.23 21.83 -2.24
CA GLU A 211 10.00 21.99 -3.47
C GLU A 211 10.38 20.62 -4.04
N ARG A 212 10.33 20.52 -5.38
CA ARG A 212 10.86 19.38 -6.14
C ARG A 212 11.51 19.91 -7.41
N ASP A 213 12.79 19.58 -7.61
CA ASP A 213 13.58 19.98 -8.79
C ASP A 213 13.55 21.50 -9.06
N GLY A 214 13.59 22.34 -8.01
CA GLY A 214 13.55 23.80 -8.13
C GLY A 214 12.15 24.38 -8.34
N VAL A 215 11.10 23.55 -8.35
CA VAL A 215 9.71 23.98 -8.57
C VAL A 215 8.91 23.82 -7.29
N ALA A 216 8.19 24.87 -6.90
CA ALA A 216 7.26 24.84 -5.78
C ALA A 216 6.07 23.91 -6.10
N ILE A 217 5.78 22.99 -5.19
CA ILE A 217 4.69 22.01 -5.32
C ILE A 217 3.63 22.23 -4.23
N PRO A 218 2.34 21.97 -4.51
CA PRO A 218 1.31 22.03 -3.49
C PRO A 218 1.52 20.98 -2.40
N CYS A 219 0.99 21.25 -1.20
CA CYS A 219 1.07 20.34 -0.08
C CYS A 219 0.14 19.13 -0.30
N ASP A 220 0.71 17.92 -0.37
CA ASP A 220 -0.08 16.69 -0.51
C ASP A 220 -1.06 16.54 0.67
N LYS A 221 -0.70 16.98 1.89
CA LYS A 221 -1.57 16.89 3.08
C LYS A 221 -2.86 17.71 2.94
N GLU A 222 -2.77 18.90 2.35
CA GLU A 222 -3.92 19.78 2.12
C GLU A 222 -4.85 19.19 1.07
N ILE A 223 -4.29 18.65 0.00
CA ILE A 223 -5.06 17.96 -1.05
C ILE A 223 -5.80 16.75 -0.46
N LEU A 224 -5.13 15.95 0.37
CA LEU A 224 -5.76 14.82 1.05
C LEU A 224 -6.88 15.28 1.98
N ALA A 225 -6.68 16.35 2.76
CA ALA A 225 -7.71 16.90 3.64
C ALA A 225 -8.94 17.37 2.85
N GLU A 226 -8.73 18.03 1.71
CA GLU A 226 -9.82 18.44 0.82
C GLU A 226 -10.55 17.21 0.24
N CYS A 227 -9.83 16.15 -0.12
CA CYS A 227 -10.44 14.90 -0.58
C CYS A 227 -11.30 14.25 0.52
N ILE A 228 -10.81 14.22 1.76
CA ILE A 228 -11.58 13.72 2.92
C ILE A 228 -12.89 14.50 3.05
N ALA A 229 -12.82 15.83 3.09
CA ALA A 229 -14.00 16.68 3.23
C ALA A 229 -15.00 16.50 2.06
N ARG A 230 -14.49 16.33 0.83
CA ARG A 230 -15.36 16.10 -0.34
C ARG A 230 -16.01 14.72 -0.35
N TRP A 231 -15.32 13.69 0.13
CA TRP A 231 -15.82 12.31 0.07
C TRP A 231 -16.73 11.96 1.23
N PHE A 232 -16.50 12.53 2.41
CA PHE A 232 -17.16 12.13 3.64
C PHE A 232 -18.04 13.22 4.26
N GLY A 233 -18.03 14.45 3.72
CA GLY A 233 -18.78 15.59 4.24
C GLY A 233 -18.12 16.23 5.45
#